data_AF-A0A972BQB5-F1
#
_entry.id   AF-A0A972BQB5-F1
#
_cell.length_a   1.000
_cell.length_b   1.000
_cell.length_c   1.000
_cell.angle_alpha   90.00
_cell.angle_beta   90.00
_cell.angle_gamma   90.00
#
_symmetry.space_group_name_H-M   'P 1'
#
loop_
_entity.id
_entity.type
_entity.pdbx_description
1 polymer ?
#
loop_
_entity_poly.entity_id
_entity_poly.type
_entity_poly.pdbx_seq_one_letter_code
_entity_poly.pdbx_strand_id
1 'polypeptide(L)'
;MPGAGTDSERTLVITAHAATWLQARPDGKSMDYFLRKGETATIVFAQSLSIKFGNAGGVLMTLDGQPYPFDAKLGEVRTLVIQ
;
A
#
# COMPACT_ATOMS: atom_id res chain seq x y z
N MET A 1 -14.51 31.43 -9.20
CA MET A 1 -13.51 30.35 -9.06
C MET A 1 -13.79 29.61 -7.75
N PRO A 2 -14.51 28.47 -7.77
CA PRO A 2 -14.60 27.61 -6.59
C PRO A 2 -14.09 26.20 -6.87
N GLY A 3 -13.42 25.59 -5.88
CA GLY A 3 -13.17 24.16 -5.83
C GLY A 3 -11.70 23.75 -5.76
N ALA A 4 -11.01 24.11 -4.67
CA ALA A 4 -9.87 23.30 -4.21
C ALA A 4 -10.43 21.97 -3.67
N GLY A 5 -10.85 21.09 -4.58
CA GLY A 5 -10.99 19.67 -4.27
C GLY A 5 -9.58 19.12 -4.18
N THR A 6 -8.98 19.20 -2.99
CA THR A 6 -7.79 18.39 -2.69
C THR A 6 -8.28 17.01 -2.28
N ASP A 7 -9.00 16.32 -3.18
CA ASP A 7 -8.85 14.88 -3.31
C ASP A 7 -7.48 14.69 -3.98
N SER A 8 -6.41 14.90 -3.19
CA SER A 8 -5.06 14.66 -3.65
C SER A 8 -4.93 13.16 -3.81
N GLU A 9 -5.09 12.67 -5.04
CA GLU A 9 -4.84 11.26 -5.38
C GLU A 9 -3.47 10.86 -4.83
N ARG A 10 -3.49 10.05 -3.78
CA ARG A 10 -2.28 9.56 -3.14
C ARG A 10 -1.86 8.27 -3.80
N THR A 11 -0.57 8.13 -4.02
CA THR A 11 0.03 6.97 -4.66
C THR A 11 0.91 6.25 -3.68
N LEU A 12 0.51 5.03 -3.31
CA LEU A 12 1.35 4.14 -2.54
C LEU A 12 2.02 3.13 -3.46
N VAL A 13 3.34 3.12 -3.44
CA VAL A 13 4.19 2.15 -4.12
C VAL A 13 4.69 1.15 -3.08
N ILE A 14 4.51 -0.13 -3.35
CA ILE A 14 4.87 -1.23 -2.46
C ILE A 14 5.83 -2.14 -3.23
N THR A 15 7.06 -2.24 -2.76
CA THR A 15 8.08 -3.10 -3.34
C THR A 15 8.27 -4.33 -2.46
N ALA A 16 8.04 -5.52 -3.02
CA ALA A 16 8.22 -6.78 -2.30
C ALA A 16 9.65 -7.29 -2.46
N HIS A 17 10.34 -7.54 -1.36
CA HIS A 17 11.67 -8.17 -1.28
C HIS A 17 11.59 -9.68 -1.02
N ALA A 18 10.39 -10.19 -0.74
CA ALA A 18 10.08 -11.61 -0.58
C ALA A 18 8.70 -11.90 -1.19
N ALA A 19 8.40 -13.17 -1.46
CA ALA A 19 7.07 -13.56 -1.90
C ALA A 19 6.05 -13.22 -0.80
N THR A 20 5.04 -12.43 -1.16
CA THR A 20 4.02 -11.92 -0.26
C THR A 20 2.72 -11.70 -1.04
N TRP A 21 1.61 -11.83 -0.34
CA TRP A 21 0.32 -11.40 -0.87
C TRP A 21 -0.16 -10.21 -0.04
N LEU A 22 -0.83 -9.28 -0.68
CA LEU A 22 -1.44 -8.14 -0.02
C LEU A 22 -2.82 -7.88 -0.58
N GLN A 23 -3.74 -7.49 0.29
CA GLN A 23 -5.10 -7.14 -0.06
C GLN A 23 -5.28 -5.64 0.17
N ALA A 24 -5.30 -4.88 -0.92
CA ALA A 24 -5.52 -3.44 -0.91
C ALA A 24 -7.01 -3.12 -1.04
N ARG A 25 -7.43 -2.04 -0.39
CA ARG A 25 -8.81 -1.52 -0.43
C ARG A 25 -8.78 -0.01 -0.59
N PRO A 26 -8.42 0.52 -1.77
CA PRO A 26 -8.60 1.93 -2.08
C PRO A 26 -10.09 2.27 -2.16
N ASP A 27 -10.55 3.23 -1.37
CA ASP A 27 -11.89 3.82 -1.44
C ASP A 27 -13.03 2.78 -1.42
N GLY A 28 -12.82 1.68 -0.67
CA GLY A 28 -13.77 0.58 -0.53
C GLY A 28 -13.70 -0.51 -1.59
N LYS A 29 -12.88 -0.37 -2.65
CA LYS A 29 -12.68 -1.41 -3.67
C LYS A 29 -11.61 -2.40 -3.24
N SER A 30 -11.99 -3.64 -2.97
CA SER A 30 -11.00 -4.68 -2.62
C SER A 30 -10.26 -5.21 -3.85
N MET A 31 -8.94 -5.25 -3.75
CA MET A 31 -8.01 -5.72 -4.78
C MET A 31 -6.95 -6.59 -4.11
N ASP A 32 -6.78 -7.80 -4.62
CA ASP A 32 -5.76 -8.74 -4.11
C ASP A 32 -4.55 -8.72 -5.05
N TYR A 33 -3.37 -8.53 -4.48
CA TYR A 33 -2.10 -8.52 -5.16
C TYR A 33 -1.22 -9.65 -4.64
N PHE A 34 -0.59 -10.36 -5.56
CA PHE A 34 0.40 -11.38 -5.25
C PHE A 34 1.73 -10.87 -5.79
N LEU A 35 2.60 -10.43 -4.87
CA LEU A 35 3.91 -9.91 -5.21
C LEU A 35 4.98 -10.95 -4.93
N ARG A 36 5.84 -11.15 -5.91
CA ARG A 36 7.06 -11.94 -5.79
C ARG A 36 8.22 -11.03 -5.41
N LYS A 37 9.33 -11.66 -5.02
CA LYS A 37 10.58 -10.93 -4.75
C LYS A 37 11.00 -10.10 -5.98
N GLY A 38 11.13 -8.80 -5.79
CA GLY A 38 11.48 -7.81 -6.81
C GLY A 38 10.27 -7.17 -7.52
N GLU A 39 9.04 -7.64 -7.26
CA GLU A 39 7.85 -7.02 -7.83
C GLU A 39 7.40 -5.80 -7.05
N THR A 40 6.73 -4.89 -7.75
CA THR A 40 6.23 -3.64 -7.20
C THR A 40 4.74 -3.51 -7.52
N ALA A 41 3.91 -3.20 -6.52
CA ALA A 41 2.53 -2.78 -6.69
C ALA A 41 2.42 -1.26 -6.53
N THR A 42 1.66 -0.63 -7.40
CA THR A 42 1.30 0.79 -7.28
C THR A 42 -0.20 0.89 -7.09
N ILE A 43 -0.63 1.54 -6.02
CA ILE A 43 -2.03 1.71 -5.66
C ILE A 43 -2.30 3.20 -5.52
N VAL A 44 -3.32 3.67 -6.22
CA VAL A 44 -3.79 5.06 -6.15
C VAL A 44 -5.11 5.09 -5.38
N PHE A 45 -5.26 6.05 -4.48
CA PHE A 45 -6.46 6.23 -3.65
C PHE A 45 -6.75 7.72 -3.42
N ALA A 46 -8.01 8.07 -3.22
CA ALA A 46 -8.43 9.46 -3.00
C ALA A 46 -8.76 9.76 -1.54
N GLN A 47 -9.54 8.90 -0.88
CA GLN A 47 -10.04 9.13 0.48
C GLN A 47 -9.35 8.23 1.50
N SER A 48 -9.33 6.92 1.27
CA SER A 48 -8.74 5.99 2.23
C SER A 48 -8.18 4.75 1.55
N LEU A 49 -7.11 4.22 2.12
CA LEU A 49 -6.47 3.02 1.63
C LEU A 49 -6.21 2.08 2.79
N SER A 50 -6.86 0.91 2.77
CA SER A 50 -6.55 -0.17 3.70
C SER A 50 -5.80 -1.27 2.98
N ILE A 51 -4.62 -1.65 3.43
CA ILE A 51 -3.84 -2.73 2.86
C ILE A 51 -3.51 -3.75 3.93
N LYS A 52 -3.84 -5.01 3.67
CA LYS A 52 -3.48 -6.13 4.53
C LYS A 52 -2.37 -6.93 3.87
N PHE A 53 -1.20 -6.95 4.50
CA PHE A 53 -0.04 -7.72 4.09
C PHE A 53 -0.06 -9.08 4.77
N GLY A 54 0.09 -10.16 3.99
CA GLY A 54 0.23 -11.51 4.52
C GLY A 54 1.66 -11.84 4.97
N ASN A 55 2.66 -11.27 4.30
CA ASN A 55 4.07 -11.39 4.68
C ASN A 55 4.70 -9.98 4.63
N ALA A 56 4.60 -9.27 5.74
CA ALA A 56 4.94 -7.86 5.84
C ALA A 56 6.44 -7.59 6.04
N GLY A 57 7.22 -8.50 6.63
CA GLY A 57 8.63 -8.24 6.93
C GLY A 57 9.62 -8.32 5.77
N GLY A 58 9.14 -8.09 4.56
CA GLY A 58 9.96 -7.95 3.37
C GLY A 58 9.33 -6.99 2.38
N VAL A 59 8.52 -6.03 2.81
CA VAL A 59 7.96 -5.01 1.90
C VAL A 59 8.52 -3.63 2.24
N LEU A 60 8.89 -2.91 1.20
CA LEU A 60 9.24 -1.50 1.25
C LEU A 60 8.06 -0.71 0.71
N MET A 61 7.75 0.41 1.36
CA MET A 61 6.63 1.25 0.96
C MET A 61 7.06 2.68 0.78
N THR A 62 6.49 3.31 -0.23
CA THR A 62 6.72 4.69 -0.58
C THR A 62 5.37 5.33 -0.85
N LEU A 63 4.99 6.29 -0.01
CA LEU A 63 3.74 7.04 -0.15
C LEU A 63 4.06 8.39 -0.77
N ASP A 64 3.45 8.70 -1.91
CA ASP A 64 3.60 9.98 -2.63
C ASP A 64 5.07 10.32 -2.93
N GLY A 65 5.88 9.30 -3.21
CA GLY A 65 7.32 9.43 -3.43
C GLY A 65 8.16 9.58 -2.15
N GLN A 66 7.53 9.63 -0.97
CA GLN A 66 8.21 9.64 0.32
C GLN A 66 8.32 8.22 0.90
N PRO A 67 9.50 7.79 1.36
CA PRO A 67 9.66 6.48 1.99
C PRO A 67 8.79 6.40 3.26
N TYR A 68 7.90 5.42 3.31
CA TYR A 68 7.00 5.20 4.43
C TYR A 68 7.60 4.15 5.38
N PRO A 69 7.92 4.50 6.64
CA PRO A 69 8.52 3.57 7.58
C PRO A 69 7.49 2.50 7.95
N PHE A 70 7.71 1.29 7.46
CA PHE A 70 6.88 0.15 7.79
C PHE A 70 7.74 -0.97 8.33
N ASP A 71 7.78 -1.02 9.65
CA ASP A 71 8.42 -2.11 10.35
C ASP A 71 7.42 -3.23 10.56
N ALA A 72 7.76 -4.40 10.05
CA ALA A 72 6.97 -5.60 10.18
C ALA A 72 7.89 -6.82 10.17
N LYS A 73 7.47 -7.90 10.83
CA LYS A 73 8.25 -9.14 10.84
C LYS A 73 7.91 -10.03 9.67
N LEU A 74 8.89 -10.82 9.24
CA LEU A 74 8.71 -11.77 8.15
C LEU A 74 7.67 -12.82 8.57
N GLY A 75 6.65 -13.03 7.74
CA GLY A 75 5.51 -13.90 8.06
C GLY A 75 4.46 -13.30 8.99
N GLU A 76 4.61 -12.03 9.41
CA GLU A 76 3.58 -11.34 10.19
C GLU A 76 2.54 -10.72 9.25
N VAL A 77 1.26 -10.93 9.61
CA VAL A 77 0.13 -10.31 8.91
C VAL A 77 -0.10 -8.93 9.51
N ARG A 78 0.06 -7.88 8.71
CA ARG A 78 -0.09 -6.49 9.15
C ARG A 78 -1.12 -5.77 8.29
N THR A 79 -1.93 -4.91 8.91
CA THR A 79 -2.87 -4.05 8.18
C THR A 79 -2.43 -2.61 8.32
N LEU A 80 -2.16 -1.97 7.19
CA LEU A 80 -1.94 -0.54 7.07
C LEU A 80 -3.26 0.11 6.68
N VAL A 81 -3.63 1.19 7.37
CA VAL A 81 -4.78 2.02 6.98
C VAL A 81 -4.26 3.44 6.86
N ILE A 82 -4.48 4.05 5.69
CA ILE A 82 -4.15 5.43 5.38
C ILE A 82 -5.47 6.17 5.18
N GLN A 83 -5.60 7.33 5.82
CA GLN A 83 -6.76 8.23 5.79
C GLN A 83 -6.33 9.65 5.40
#